data_AF-A0A2A2W6J6-F1
#
_entry.id   AF-A0A2A2W6J6-F1
#
_cell.length_a   1.000
_cell.length_b   1.000
_cell.length_c   1.000
_cell.angle_alpha   90.00
_cell.angle_beta   90.00
_cell.angle_gamma   90.00
#
_symmetry.space_group_name_H-M   'P 1'
#
loop_
_entity.id
_entity.type
_entity.pdbx_description
1 polymer ?
#
loop_
_entity_poly.entity_id
_entity_poly.type
_entity_poly.pdbx_seq_one_letter_code
_entity_poly.pdbx_strand_id
1 'polypeptide(L)'
;MKWDATRMAPNRPLRTTHLAWIVLAIGLLTPAMTVAQSSSMPEGIVARGTAVVAVEPSALRLRMSIQAQGKDAKSAVRSLAAHKERVRKELGEMNADTDSIQFTSTQLSSGGSDNSEQRQYMQMMQMMQRQMGQAAPDMDSVPTVYTATTSLKVDWPLPTKDADALSLLPQGLRDQISQRDFKGEKNKPEIDEESLEKMKEMQAMMDENYGYSIDGSNSGEPNILFVGKISDEQRREAMKSAIEKAKKSAALSAEALDVKLGKLKTLWPTENGSSSGASSYSAYMASEMYWSDDGEDDGEAGEDVTANAIDGLRFQVSVFAVYDFE
;
A
#
# COMPACT_ATOMS: atom_id res chain seq x y z
N MET A 1 45.54 -33.22 41.84
CA MET A 1 44.92 -33.29 40.50
C MET A 1 45.68 -32.35 39.58
N LYS A 2 46.54 -32.90 38.72
CA LYS A 2 47.38 -32.16 37.78
C LYS A 2 46.79 -32.34 36.38
N TRP A 3 46.57 -31.22 35.69
CA TRP A 3 46.14 -31.16 34.30
C TRP A 3 47.38 -31.22 33.41
N ASP A 4 47.48 -32.25 32.58
CA ASP A 4 48.49 -32.32 31.51
C ASP A 4 47.86 -31.87 30.20
N ALA A 5 48.34 -30.72 29.73
CA ALA A 5 48.29 -30.33 28.33
C ALA A 5 49.28 -31.20 27.54
N THR A 6 48.97 -31.48 26.27
CA THR A 6 49.88 -31.53 25.10
C THR A 6 49.40 -32.61 24.12
N ARG A 7 48.95 -32.20 22.93
CA ARG A 7 49.51 -32.58 21.62
C ARG A 7 48.64 -32.03 20.48
N MET A 8 49.11 -30.92 19.91
CA MET A 8 48.79 -30.51 18.55
C MET A 8 49.42 -31.48 17.55
N ALA A 9 48.71 -31.80 16.47
CA ALA A 9 49.26 -32.38 15.25
C ALA A 9 48.90 -31.48 14.05
N PRO A 10 49.83 -31.23 13.10
CA PRO A 10 49.60 -30.34 11.97
C PRO A 10 49.24 -31.08 10.66
N ASN A 11 48.51 -30.36 9.81
CA ASN A 11 48.50 -30.39 8.34
C ASN A 11 48.26 -31.71 7.58
N ARG A 12 47.25 -31.69 6.69
CA ARG A 12 47.48 -31.77 5.23
C ARG A 12 46.24 -31.35 4.41
N PRO A 13 46.41 -30.64 3.28
CA PRO A 13 45.34 -30.25 2.38
C PRO A 13 45.04 -31.37 1.37
N LEU A 14 43.76 -31.66 1.13
CA LEU A 14 43.33 -32.50 0.02
C LEU A 14 42.87 -31.61 -1.14
N ARG A 15 43.75 -31.47 -2.14
CA ARG A 15 43.43 -31.01 -3.50
C ARG A 15 44.03 -32.03 -4.47
N THR A 16 43.18 -32.67 -5.27
CA THR A 16 43.41 -33.18 -6.65
C THR A 16 42.26 -34.13 -6.98
N THR A 17 41.25 -33.71 -7.74
CA THR A 17 41.15 -33.72 -9.22
C THR A 17 40.83 -35.08 -9.84
N HIS A 18 39.78 -35.07 -10.67
CA HIS A 18 39.41 -36.01 -11.73
C HIS A 18 38.74 -37.35 -11.34
N LEU A 19 37.40 -37.32 -11.29
CA LEU A 19 36.56 -38.39 -11.84
C LEU A 19 35.38 -37.73 -12.53
N ALA A 20 35.60 -37.42 -13.81
CA ALA A 20 34.58 -37.05 -14.76
C ALA A 20 33.91 -38.32 -15.30
N TRP A 21 32.67 -38.13 -15.76
CA TRP A 21 31.88 -38.96 -16.69
C TRP A 21 30.85 -39.93 -16.10
N ILE A 22 29.64 -39.82 -16.65
CA ILE A 22 28.46 -40.70 -16.60
C ILE A 22 27.43 -40.33 -15.52
N VAL A 23 26.60 -39.31 -15.77
CA VAL A 23 25.15 -39.43 -16.05
C VAL A 23 24.72 -38.17 -16.82
N LEU A 24 24.77 -38.27 -18.15
CA LEU A 24 24.17 -37.34 -19.10
C LEU A 24 22.98 -38.09 -19.73
N ALA A 25 21.91 -37.34 -20.01
CA ALA A 25 20.75 -37.69 -20.85
C ALA A 25 19.58 -38.41 -20.14
N ILE A 26 18.63 -37.62 -19.66
CA ILE A 26 17.18 -37.67 -19.99
C ILE A 26 16.53 -36.48 -19.25
N GLY A 27 16.12 -35.46 -20.00
CA GLY A 27 15.52 -34.24 -19.46
C GLY A 27 15.65 -32.97 -20.32
N LEU A 28 16.06 -33.09 -21.59
CA LEU A 28 16.28 -31.98 -22.53
C LEU A 28 15.19 -31.91 -23.63
N LEU A 29 13.91 -32.11 -23.30
CA LEU A 29 12.80 -32.02 -24.27
C LEU A 29 11.50 -31.47 -23.65
N THR A 30 11.59 -30.46 -22.78
CA THR A 30 10.44 -29.56 -22.60
C THR A 30 10.66 -28.37 -23.53
N PRO A 31 9.86 -28.22 -24.62
CA PRO A 31 9.87 -26.98 -25.37
C PRO A 31 9.41 -25.89 -24.40
N ALA A 32 10.36 -25.09 -23.92
CA ALA A 32 10.02 -23.79 -23.38
C ALA A 32 9.27 -23.09 -24.51
N MET A 33 7.95 -22.96 -24.37
CA MET A 33 7.20 -22.02 -25.17
C MET A 33 7.67 -20.64 -24.72
N THR A 34 8.81 -20.21 -25.26
CA THR A 34 9.22 -18.83 -25.26
C THR A 34 8.17 -18.15 -26.12
N VAL A 35 7.09 -17.72 -25.48
CA VAL A 35 6.13 -16.80 -26.09
C VAL A 35 6.94 -15.53 -26.29
N ALA A 36 7.60 -15.42 -27.44
CA ALA A 36 8.24 -14.20 -27.87
C ALA A 36 7.10 -13.22 -28.07
N GLN A 37 6.76 -12.49 -27.01
CA GLN A 37 5.92 -11.31 -27.10
C GLN A 37 6.74 -10.29 -27.87
N SER A 38 6.71 -10.38 -29.20
CA SER A 38 7.16 -9.30 -30.05
C SER A 38 6.18 -8.16 -29.84
N SER A 39 6.43 -7.35 -28.82
CA SER A 39 5.84 -6.03 -28.74
C SER A 39 6.29 -5.33 -30.02
N SER A 40 5.41 -5.24 -31.01
CA SER A 40 5.67 -4.49 -32.23
C SER A 40 5.98 -3.07 -31.79
N MET A 41 7.27 -2.72 -31.80
CA MET A 41 7.67 -1.35 -31.51
C MET A 41 7.00 -0.49 -32.58
N PRO A 42 6.31 0.59 -32.19
CA PRO A 42 5.64 1.44 -33.16
C PRO A 42 6.66 1.98 -34.15
N GLU A 43 6.42 1.80 -35.45
CA GLU A 43 7.29 2.34 -36.50
C GLU A 43 7.20 3.88 -36.51
N GLY A 44 8.32 4.55 -36.23
CA GLY A 44 8.43 6.00 -36.22
C GLY A 44 9.47 6.53 -35.22
N ILE A 45 9.56 7.86 -35.11
CA ILE A 45 10.33 8.54 -34.07
C ILE A 45 9.47 8.61 -32.81
N VAL A 46 9.88 7.86 -31.78
CA VAL A 46 9.24 7.91 -30.46
C VAL A 46 9.87 9.04 -29.65
N ALA A 47 9.04 9.91 -29.09
CA ALA A 47 9.49 10.99 -28.23
C ALA A 47 8.61 11.10 -26.98
N ARG A 48 9.22 11.59 -25.90
CA ARG A 48 8.54 11.83 -24.63
C ARG A 48 8.65 13.30 -24.25
N GLY A 49 7.55 13.86 -23.77
CA GLY A 49 7.53 15.18 -23.15
C GLY A 49 6.87 15.11 -21.78
N THR A 50 7.41 15.87 -20.83
CA THR A 50 6.87 15.94 -19.47
C THR A 50 6.72 17.39 -19.03
N ALA A 51 5.56 17.70 -18.49
CA ALA A 51 5.26 18.95 -17.82
C ALA A 51 4.93 18.68 -16.35
N VAL A 52 5.36 19.60 -15.49
CA VAL A 52 5.11 19.55 -14.05
C VAL A 52 4.54 20.89 -13.65
N VAL A 53 3.42 20.87 -12.94
CA VAL A 53 2.75 22.05 -12.38
C VAL A 53 2.81 21.93 -10.87
N ALA A 54 3.35 22.96 -10.22
CA ALA A 54 3.28 23.07 -8.76
C ALA A 54 1.84 23.41 -8.38
N VAL A 55 1.31 22.72 -7.36
CA VAL A 55 -0.07 22.88 -6.90
C VAL A 55 -0.05 23.49 -5.51
N GLU A 56 -0.85 24.54 -5.30
CA GLU A 56 -1.00 25.15 -3.99
C GLU A 56 -1.80 24.21 -3.06
N PRO A 57 -1.35 23.99 -1.81
CA PRO A 57 -2.11 23.22 -0.84
C PRO A 57 -3.39 24.00 -0.46
N SER A 58 -4.53 23.32 -0.48
CA SER A 58 -5.83 23.86 -0.06
C SER A 58 -6.36 23.23 1.22
N ALA A 59 -5.97 21.98 1.50
CA ALA A 59 -6.42 21.25 2.69
C ALA A 59 -5.35 20.28 3.22
N LEU A 60 -5.55 19.82 4.45
CA LEU A 60 -4.86 18.70 5.05
C LEU A 60 -5.83 17.52 5.15
N ARG A 61 -5.48 16.34 4.64
CA ARG A 61 -6.34 15.16 4.58
C ARG A 61 -5.80 14.06 5.47
N LEU A 62 -6.65 13.54 6.35
CA LEU A 62 -6.41 12.29 7.07
C LEU A 62 -7.03 11.13 6.31
N ARG A 63 -6.28 10.04 6.21
CA ARG A 63 -6.75 8.71 5.84
C ARG A 63 -6.32 7.72 6.92
N MET A 64 -7.26 6.95 7.45
CA MET A 64 -6.95 5.87 8.38
C MET A 64 -8.07 4.82 8.38
N SER A 65 -7.78 3.62 8.86
CA SER A 65 -8.82 2.64 9.18
C SER A 65 -9.30 2.85 10.61
N ILE A 66 -10.61 2.71 10.82
CA ILE A 66 -11.20 2.59 12.15
C ILE A 66 -11.94 1.26 12.25
N GLN A 67 -11.98 0.70 13.46
CA GLN A 67 -12.56 -0.61 13.67
C GLN A 67 -13.30 -0.70 15.00
N ALA A 68 -14.19 -1.67 15.08
CA ALA A 68 -14.84 -2.06 16.31
C ALA A 68 -15.04 -3.57 16.33
N GLN A 69 -15.05 -4.15 17.53
CA GLN A 69 -15.17 -5.58 17.71
C GLN A 69 -16.50 -5.95 18.38
N GLY A 70 -16.92 -7.20 18.20
CA GLY A 70 -18.13 -7.75 18.77
C GLY A 70 -18.07 -9.27 18.94
N LYS A 71 -18.93 -9.80 19.81
CA LYS A 71 -19.07 -11.25 20.05
C LYS A 71 -19.73 -11.97 18.86
N ASP A 72 -20.44 -11.22 18.04
CA ASP A 72 -21.07 -11.66 16.80
C ASP A 72 -21.01 -10.54 15.74
N ALA A 73 -21.19 -10.91 14.47
CA ALA A 73 -21.19 -9.99 13.33
C ALA A 73 -22.08 -8.74 13.53
N LYS A 74 -23.30 -8.94 14.06
CA LYS A 74 -24.29 -7.87 14.24
C LYS A 74 -23.86 -6.91 15.35
N SER A 75 -23.31 -7.44 16.44
CA SER A 75 -22.74 -6.64 17.52
C SER A 75 -21.53 -5.81 17.05
N ALA A 76 -20.64 -6.37 16.24
CA ALA A 76 -19.47 -5.66 15.69
C ALA A 76 -19.89 -4.48 14.79
N VAL A 77 -20.85 -4.68 13.90
CA VAL A 77 -21.38 -3.61 13.03
C VAL A 77 -22.06 -2.51 13.85
N ARG A 78 -22.84 -2.87 14.88
CA ARG A 78 -23.46 -1.88 15.79
C ARG A 78 -22.42 -1.09 16.57
N SER A 79 -21.39 -1.76 17.11
CA SER A 79 -20.27 -1.10 17.78
C SER A 79 -19.54 -0.15 16.84
N LEU A 80 -19.33 -0.55 15.57
CA LEU A 80 -18.71 0.31 14.57
C LEU A 80 -19.58 1.53 14.24
N ALA A 81 -20.90 1.37 14.15
CA ALA A 81 -21.81 2.49 13.91
C ALA A 81 -21.76 3.52 15.06
N ALA A 82 -21.81 3.05 16.32
CA ALA A 82 -21.64 3.93 17.48
C ALA A 82 -20.25 4.59 17.50
N HIS A 83 -19.22 3.86 17.08
CA HIS A 83 -17.87 4.40 16.95
C HIS A 83 -17.79 5.49 15.88
N LYS A 84 -18.37 5.30 14.69
CA LYS A 84 -18.44 6.30 13.61
C LYS A 84 -19.03 7.62 14.12
N GLU A 85 -20.14 7.59 14.88
CA GLU A 85 -20.73 8.81 15.45
C GLU A 85 -19.80 9.51 16.45
N ARG A 86 -19.13 8.75 17.32
CA ARG A 86 -18.11 9.30 18.24
C ARG A 86 -16.96 9.94 17.46
N VAL A 87 -16.44 9.26 16.44
CA VAL A 87 -15.36 9.76 15.59
C VAL A 87 -15.78 11.05 14.89
N ARG A 88 -17.00 11.14 14.32
CA ARG A 88 -17.51 12.39 13.72
C ARG A 88 -17.51 13.55 14.69
N LYS A 89 -18.05 13.32 15.90
CA LYS A 89 -18.07 14.35 16.96
C LYS A 89 -16.66 14.80 17.32
N GLU A 90 -15.76 13.85 17.54
CA GLU A 90 -14.37 14.12 17.89
C GLU A 90 -13.66 14.91 16.78
N LEU A 91 -13.81 14.53 15.51
CA LEU A 91 -13.25 15.28 14.37
C LEU A 91 -13.81 16.71 14.28
N GLY A 92 -15.09 16.91 14.55
CA GLY A 92 -15.70 18.25 14.61
C GLY A 92 -15.08 19.13 15.71
N GLU A 93 -14.80 18.56 16.89
CA GLU A 93 -14.08 19.25 17.97
C GLU A 93 -12.62 19.61 17.59
N MET A 94 -12.06 18.93 16.58
CA MET A 94 -10.73 19.22 16.01
C MET A 94 -10.80 20.20 14.83
N ASN A 95 -11.93 20.87 14.63
CA ASN A 95 -12.19 21.78 13.50
C ASN A 95 -12.01 21.12 12.13
N ALA A 96 -12.28 19.82 12.02
CA ALA A 96 -12.39 19.17 10.71
C ALA A 96 -13.59 19.74 9.94
N ASP A 97 -13.52 19.73 8.62
CA ASP A 97 -14.68 20.02 7.78
C ASP A 97 -15.67 18.85 7.90
N THR A 98 -16.83 19.08 8.52
CA THR A 98 -17.82 18.05 8.79
C THR A 98 -18.37 17.40 7.52
N ASP A 99 -18.43 18.17 6.43
CA ASP A 99 -18.96 17.70 5.15
C ASP A 99 -17.93 16.83 4.40
N SER A 100 -16.65 16.96 4.77
CA SER A 100 -15.55 16.13 4.24
C SER A 100 -15.41 14.76 4.91
N ILE A 101 -16.13 14.50 6.02
CA ILE A 101 -16.00 13.26 6.78
C ILE A 101 -16.69 12.11 6.04
N GLN A 102 -15.89 11.28 5.39
CA GLN A 102 -16.35 10.14 4.58
C GLN A 102 -15.90 8.82 5.21
N PHE A 103 -16.83 7.88 5.31
CA PHE A 103 -16.56 6.50 5.69
C PHE A 103 -16.88 5.57 4.52
N THR A 104 -15.99 4.64 4.22
CA THR A 104 -16.26 3.62 3.19
C THR A 104 -17.28 2.58 3.66
N SER A 105 -17.63 1.67 2.76
CA SER A 105 -18.34 0.44 3.11
C SER A 105 -17.66 -0.28 4.27
N THR A 106 -18.48 -0.87 5.15
CA THR A 106 -17.99 -1.62 6.30
C THR A 106 -17.59 -3.01 5.84
N GLN A 107 -16.34 -3.37 6.13
CA GLN A 107 -15.81 -4.70 5.95
C GLN A 107 -15.96 -5.46 7.26
N LEU A 108 -16.38 -6.72 7.16
CA LEU A 108 -16.51 -7.59 8.32
C LEU A 108 -15.53 -8.74 8.17
N SER A 109 -14.71 -8.95 9.20
CA SER A 109 -13.86 -10.12 9.34
C SER A 109 -14.19 -10.83 10.65
N SER A 110 -14.11 -12.16 10.65
CA SER A 110 -14.05 -12.94 11.89
C SER A 110 -12.58 -13.18 12.21
N GLY A 111 -12.13 -12.72 13.39
CA GLY A 111 -10.81 -13.01 13.94
C GLY A 111 -10.65 -14.47 14.41
N GLY A 112 -11.58 -15.35 14.02
CA GLY A 112 -11.55 -16.78 14.26
C GLY A 112 -11.73 -17.55 12.97
N SER A 113 -10.72 -18.36 12.62
CA SER A 113 -10.77 -19.50 11.70
C SER A 113 -11.17 -19.30 10.23
N ASP A 114 -11.92 -18.27 9.83
CA ASP A 114 -12.30 -18.09 8.41
C ASP A 114 -11.25 -17.36 7.59
N ASN A 115 -10.25 -16.77 8.24
CA ASN A 115 -9.07 -16.30 7.52
C ASN A 115 -8.36 -17.55 7.00
N SER A 116 -8.41 -17.77 5.69
CA SER A 116 -7.87 -18.97 5.03
C SER A 116 -6.40 -19.20 5.41
N GLU A 117 -5.66 -18.11 5.60
CA GLU A 117 -4.29 -18.10 6.11
C GLU A 117 -4.18 -18.62 7.54
N GLN A 118 -5.05 -18.18 8.46
CA GLN A 118 -5.07 -18.68 9.84
C GLN A 118 -5.51 -20.16 9.89
N ARG A 119 -6.40 -20.59 8.99
CA ARG A 119 -6.81 -22.00 8.85
C ARG A 119 -5.66 -22.87 8.33
N GLN A 120 -4.97 -22.43 7.28
CA GLN A 120 -3.77 -23.10 6.77
C GLN A 120 -2.67 -23.16 7.84
N TYR A 121 -2.51 -22.07 8.58
CA TYR A 121 -1.60 -21.98 9.72
C TYR A 121 -1.92 -23.02 10.80
N MET A 122 -3.19 -23.09 11.24
CA MET A 122 -3.62 -24.09 12.22
C MET A 122 -3.39 -25.52 11.72
N GLN A 123 -3.61 -25.78 10.43
CA GLN A 123 -3.32 -27.09 9.84
C GLN A 123 -1.82 -27.42 9.87
N MET A 124 -0.96 -26.45 9.58
CA MET A 124 0.50 -26.61 9.65
C MET A 124 0.97 -26.85 11.09
N MET A 125 0.46 -26.09 12.06
CA MET A 125 0.80 -26.27 13.48
C MET A 125 0.38 -27.66 13.98
N GLN A 126 -0.81 -28.14 13.60
CA GLN A 126 -1.25 -29.50 13.95
C GLN A 126 -0.34 -30.58 13.35
N MET A 127 0.17 -30.39 12.13
CA MET A 127 1.14 -31.33 11.55
C MET A 127 2.47 -31.32 12.31
N MET A 128 2.96 -30.15 12.71
CA MET A 128 4.21 -30.02 13.47
C MET A 128 4.10 -30.63 14.87
N GLN A 129 3.00 -30.37 15.58
CA GLN A 129 2.75 -30.95 16.90
C GLN A 129 2.62 -32.48 16.84
N ARG A 130 1.98 -33.02 15.80
CA ARG A 130 1.95 -34.47 15.56
C ARG A 130 3.33 -35.07 15.35
N GLN A 131 4.23 -34.37 14.65
CA GLN A 131 5.63 -34.82 14.49
C GLN A 131 6.41 -34.77 15.82
N MET A 132 6.08 -33.82 16.71
CA MET A 132 6.69 -33.69 18.04
C MET A 132 5.99 -34.53 19.13
N GLY A 133 4.94 -35.29 18.79
CA GLY A 133 4.19 -36.12 19.74
C GLY A 133 3.38 -35.32 20.78
N GLN A 134 3.13 -34.03 20.52
CA GLN A 134 2.34 -33.17 21.40
C GLN A 134 0.85 -33.21 21.02
N ALA A 135 -0.02 -33.16 22.02
CA ALA A 135 -1.47 -33.08 21.82
C ALA A 135 -1.85 -31.70 21.28
N ALA A 136 -2.81 -31.65 20.34
CA ALA A 136 -3.30 -30.39 19.80
C ALA A 136 -4.09 -29.62 20.89
N PRO A 137 -3.92 -28.28 20.98
CA PRO A 137 -4.68 -27.47 21.93
C PRO A 137 -6.18 -27.50 21.60
N ASP A 138 -7.02 -27.39 22.63
CA ASP A 138 -8.48 -27.31 22.51
C ASP A 138 -8.91 -25.91 22.03
N MET A 139 -9.20 -25.83 20.73
CA MET A 139 -9.56 -24.58 20.05
C MET A 139 -11.03 -24.19 20.24
N ASP A 140 -11.87 -25.08 20.77
CA ASP A 140 -13.30 -24.80 20.99
C ASP A 140 -13.52 -23.81 22.14
N SER A 141 -12.48 -23.62 22.97
CA SER A 141 -12.51 -22.71 24.12
C SER A 141 -12.14 -21.26 23.79
N VAL A 142 -11.71 -20.96 22.56
CA VAL A 142 -11.36 -19.59 22.15
C VAL A 142 -12.59 -18.88 21.58
N PRO A 143 -13.09 -17.81 22.21
CA PRO A 143 -14.26 -17.10 21.70
C PRO A 143 -13.97 -16.45 20.35
N THR A 144 -14.86 -16.67 19.37
CA THR A 144 -14.79 -16.00 18.07
C THR A 144 -15.09 -14.51 18.24
N VAL A 145 -14.13 -13.66 17.92
CA VAL A 145 -14.29 -12.20 17.88
C VAL A 145 -14.51 -11.76 16.44
N TYR A 146 -15.58 -10.99 16.19
CA TYR A 146 -15.82 -10.35 14.90
C TYR A 146 -15.28 -8.93 14.93
N THR A 147 -14.58 -8.53 13.87
CA THR A 147 -14.04 -7.17 13.68
C THR A 147 -14.74 -6.55 12.49
N ALA A 148 -15.38 -5.39 12.70
CA ALA A 148 -15.93 -4.56 11.65
C ALA A 148 -14.97 -3.38 11.43
N THR A 149 -14.51 -3.18 10.20
CA THR A 149 -13.53 -2.16 9.81
C THR A 149 -14.11 -1.28 8.71
N THR A 150 -13.69 -0.02 8.65
CA THR A 150 -14.05 0.95 7.61
C THR A 150 -12.89 1.93 7.45
N SER A 151 -12.72 2.47 6.25
CA SER A 151 -11.75 3.54 6.00
C SER A 151 -12.41 4.90 6.26
N LEU A 152 -11.69 5.76 6.96
CA LEU A 152 -12.04 7.16 7.22
C LEU A 152 -11.19 8.05 6.31
N LYS A 153 -11.86 9.00 5.64
CA LYS A 153 -11.25 10.15 4.96
C LYS A 153 -11.87 11.42 5.52
N VAL A 154 -11.05 12.41 5.83
CA VAL A 154 -11.52 13.71 6.34
C VAL A 154 -10.48 14.78 6.03
N ASP A 155 -10.96 15.98 5.69
CA ASP A 155 -10.17 17.13 5.31
C ASP A 155 -10.28 18.25 6.36
N TRP A 156 -9.18 18.97 6.56
CA TRP A 156 -9.10 20.20 7.33
C TRP A 156 -8.75 21.35 6.41
N PRO A 157 -9.47 22.48 6.49
CA PRO A 157 -9.04 23.70 5.82
C PRO A 157 -7.71 24.17 6.43
N LEU A 158 -6.82 24.70 5.60
CA LEU A 158 -5.54 25.19 6.08
C LEU A 158 -5.73 26.52 6.83
N PRO A 159 -5.24 26.64 8.08
CA PRO A 159 -5.41 27.85 8.88
C PRO A 159 -4.50 29.01 8.42
N THR A 160 -3.50 28.75 7.59
CA THR A 160 -2.50 29.70 7.13
C THR A 160 -1.99 29.35 5.73
N LYS A 161 -1.39 30.33 5.04
CA LYS A 161 -0.67 30.14 3.76
C LYS A 161 0.85 30.13 3.93
N ASP A 162 1.34 30.37 5.15
CA ASP A 162 2.76 30.38 5.46
C ASP A 162 3.35 28.96 5.40
N ALA A 163 4.35 28.74 4.55
CA ALA A 163 4.89 27.41 4.27
C ALA A 163 5.54 26.77 5.50
N ASP A 164 6.27 27.56 6.30
CA ASP A 164 6.94 27.07 7.50
C ASP A 164 5.91 26.61 8.54
N ALA A 165 4.86 27.40 8.77
CA ALA A 165 3.77 27.02 9.66
C ALA A 165 2.99 25.79 9.15
N LEU A 166 2.73 25.72 7.83
CA LEU A 166 2.05 24.57 7.22
C LEU A 166 2.82 23.26 7.44
N SER A 167 4.16 23.30 7.39
CA SER A 167 5.02 22.10 7.54
C SER A 167 4.86 21.41 8.91
N LEU A 168 4.41 22.15 9.94
CA LEU A 168 4.22 21.66 11.30
C LEU A 168 2.83 21.05 11.55
N LEU A 169 1.84 21.37 10.70
CA LEU A 169 0.45 20.93 10.89
C LEU A 169 0.27 19.41 10.93
N PRO A 170 0.93 18.60 10.06
CA PRO A 170 0.77 17.15 10.11
C PRO A 170 1.15 16.57 11.47
N GLN A 171 2.22 17.06 12.10
CA GLN A 171 2.65 16.56 13.40
C GLN A 171 1.65 16.93 14.50
N GLY A 172 1.21 18.20 14.53
CA GLY A 172 0.20 18.63 15.50
C GLY A 172 -1.11 17.83 15.38
N LEU A 173 -1.52 17.50 14.16
CA LEU A 173 -2.70 16.66 13.92
C LEU A 173 -2.47 15.21 14.37
N ARG A 174 -1.29 14.62 14.12
CA ARG A 174 -0.94 13.27 14.66
C ARG A 174 -1.02 13.24 16.18
N ASP A 175 -0.48 14.26 16.84
CA ASP A 175 -0.48 14.33 18.30
C ASP A 175 -1.93 14.40 18.83
N GLN A 176 -2.80 15.21 18.21
CA GLN A 176 -4.22 15.29 18.59
C GLN A 176 -4.98 13.97 18.34
N ILE A 177 -4.70 13.28 17.23
CA ILE A 177 -5.28 11.98 16.91
C ILE A 177 -4.85 10.93 17.93
N SER A 178 -3.57 10.93 18.33
CA SER A 178 -3.02 9.96 19.29
C SER A 178 -3.60 10.09 20.70
N GLN A 179 -4.12 11.26 21.06
CA GLN A 179 -4.77 11.52 22.35
C GLN A 179 -6.22 11.01 22.39
N ARG A 180 -6.75 10.55 21.26
CA ARG A 180 -8.15 10.15 21.07
C ARG A 180 -8.25 8.67 20.70
N ASP A 181 -9.41 8.09 20.95
CA ASP A 181 -9.65 6.67 20.65
C ASP A 181 -10.25 6.50 19.24
N PHE A 182 -9.48 6.87 18.20
CA PHE A 182 -9.88 6.66 16.82
C PHE A 182 -9.66 5.22 16.34
N LYS A 183 -8.75 4.47 16.97
CA LYS A 183 -8.48 3.07 16.65
C LYS A 183 -9.55 2.11 17.19
N GLY A 184 -10.42 2.58 18.09
CA GLY A 184 -11.49 1.79 18.68
C GLY A 184 -11.02 0.82 19.77
N GLU A 185 -9.95 1.16 20.48
CA GLU A 185 -9.44 0.36 21.60
C GLU A 185 -10.47 0.21 22.72
N LYS A 186 -11.32 1.23 22.92
CA LYS A 186 -12.44 1.17 23.88
C LYS A 186 -13.66 0.42 23.34
N ASN A 187 -13.67 0.02 22.07
CA ASN A 187 -14.77 -0.74 21.44
C ASN A 187 -14.48 -2.24 21.37
N LYS A 188 -13.53 -2.75 22.16
CA LYS A 188 -13.27 -4.19 22.29
C LYS A 188 -14.40 -4.81 23.13
N PRO A 189 -14.91 -5.99 22.77
CA PRO A 189 -15.85 -6.69 23.63
C PRO A 189 -15.19 -6.97 24.98
N GLU A 190 -15.97 -6.93 26.05
CA GLU A 190 -15.55 -7.50 27.33
C GLU A 190 -15.37 -9.01 27.13
N ILE A 191 -14.11 -9.42 27.08
CA ILE A 191 -13.66 -10.80 27.05
C ILE A 191 -13.18 -11.12 28.45
N ASP A 192 -13.56 -12.28 28.98
CA ASP A 192 -13.09 -12.76 30.27
C ASP A 192 -11.56 -12.92 30.28
N GLU A 193 -10.98 -12.77 31.47
CA GLU A 193 -9.52 -12.78 31.64
C GLU A 193 -8.88 -14.10 31.19
N GLU A 194 -9.57 -15.23 31.39
CA GLU A 194 -9.13 -16.55 30.95
C GLU A 194 -9.04 -16.63 29.41
N SER A 195 -10.07 -16.20 28.70
CA SER A 195 -10.09 -16.16 27.24
C SER A 195 -9.06 -15.17 26.68
N LEU A 196 -8.82 -14.04 27.36
CA LEU A 196 -7.80 -13.07 26.98
C LEU A 196 -6.38 -13.66 27.12
N GLU A 197 -6.12 -14.42 28.18
CA GLU A 197 -4.84 -15.09 28.39
C GLU A 197 -4.58 -16.15 27.31
N LYS A 198 -5.58 -16.97 26.96
CA LYS A 198 -5.49 -17.95 25.87
C LYS A 198 -5.19 -17.30 24.51
N MET A 199 -5.84 -16.17 24.20
CA MET A 199 -5.54 -15.44 22.95
C MET A 199 -4.12 -14.88 22.94
N LYS A 200 -3.63 -14.35 24.07
CA LYS A 200 -2.25 -13.85 24.19
C LYS A 200 -1.22 -14.97 24.07
N GLU A 201 -1.47 -16.13 24.68
CA GLU A 201 -0.60 -17.29 24.57
C GLU A 201 -0.54 -17.81 23.13
N MET A 202 -1.69 -17.89 22.46
CA MET A 202 -1.76 -18.26 21.04
C MET A 202 -1.01 -17.26 20.15
N GLN A 203 -1.15 -15.96 20.40
CA GLN A 203 -0.44 -14.93 19.66
C GLN A 203 1.08 -15.00 19.92
N ALA A 204 1.52 -15.19 21.16
CA ALA A 204 2.93 -15.34 21.49
C ALA A 204 3.55 -16.58 20.83
N MET A 205 2.82 -17.71 20.78
CA MET A 205 3.25 -18.90 20.03
C MET A 205 3.37 -18.64 18.53
N MET A 206 2.49 -17.82 17.96
CA MET A 206 2.58 -17.40 16.55
C MET A 206 3.83 -16.57 16.30
N ASP A 207 4.08 -15.57 17.14
CA ASP A 207 5.21 -14.65 17.02
C ASP A 207 6.55 -15.39 17.18
N GLU A 208 6.68 -16.26 18.19
CA GLU A 208 7.91 -17.00 18.49
C GLU A 208 8.26 -18.02 17.40
N ASN A 209 7.29 -18.79 16.92
CA ASN A 209 7.57 -19.92 16.03
C ASN A 209 7.80 -19.52 14.56
N TYR A 210 7.35 -18.33 14.15
CA TYR A 210 7.40 -17.94 12.74
C TYR A 210 8.19 -16.67 12.46
N GLY A 211 8.49 -15.84 13.47
CA GLY A 211 9.12 -14.52 13.24
C GLY A 211 8.34 -13.66 12.25
N TYR A 212 7.13 -14.07 11.91
CA TYR A 212 6.23 -13.45 10.98
C TYR A 212 5.31 -12.64 11.87
N SER A 213 5.72 -11.41 12.16
CA SER A 213 4.76 -10.41 12.58
C SER A 213 3.72 -10.37 11.47
N ILE A 214 2.55 -10.98 11.71
CA ILE A 214 1.33 -10.65 10.99
C ILE A 214 1.04 -9.22 11.44
N ASP A 215 1.84 -8.28 10.96
CA ASP A 215 1.53 -6.88 10.92
C ASP A 215 0.51 -6.77 9.79
N GLY A 216 -0.67 -7.37 10.07
CA GLY A 216 -1.83 -7.32 9.22
C GLY A 216 -2.03 -5.85 8.96
N SER A 217 -1.87 -5.48 7.70
CA SER A 217 -1.71 -4.15 7.12
C SER A 217 -2.91 -3.21 7.32
N ASN A 218 -3.63 -3.35 8.43
CA ASN A 218 -4.46 -2.34 9.07
C ASN A 218 -3.62 -1.57 10.09
N SER A 219 -2.53 -0.95 9.65
CA SER A 219 -1.86 0.04 10.48
C SER A 219 -2.84 1.19 10.65
N GLY A 220 -3.73 1.15 11.66
CA GLY A 220 -4.63 2.24 12.05
C GLY A 220 -3.88 3.53 12.45
N GLU A 221 -2.65 3.66 12.01
CA GLU A 221 -1.84 4.84 11.94
C GLU A 221 -2.46 5.87 10.98
N PRO A 222 -2.49 7.13 11.40
CA PRO A 222 -2.99 8.22 10.57
C PRO A 222 -2.04 8.53 9.41
N ASN A 223 -2.53 8.38 8.18
CA ASN A 223 -1.86 8.91 6.99
C ASN A 223 -2.38 10.33 6.72
N ILE A 224 -1.49 11.32 6.89
CA ILE A 224 -1.84 12.73 6.78
C ILE A 224 -1.13 13.33 5.57
N LEU A 225 -1.90 13.89 4.65
CA LEU A 225 -1.46 14.37 3.35
C LEU A 225 -1.89 15.82 3.16
N PHE A 226 -1.05 16.66 2.58
CA PHE A 226 -1.52 17.90 1.96
C PHE A 226 -2.31 17.56 0.70
N VAL A 227 -3.37 18.33 0.44
CA VAL A 227 -4.21 18.22 -0.74
C VAL A 227 -4.22 19.57 -1.44
N GLY A 228 -4.02 19.57 -2.75
CA GLY A 228 -4.21 20.72 -3.61
C GLY A 228 -5.10 20.37 -4.79
N LYS A 229 -5.87 21.34 -5.28
CA LYS A 229 -6.74 21.15 -6.45
C LYS A 229 -6.05 21.68 -7.70
N ILE A 230 -6.11 20.91 -8.78
CA ILE A 230 -5.67 21.39 -10.09
C ILE A 230 -6.88 21.79 -10.94
N SER A 231 -6.86 23.02 -11.46
CA SER A 231 -7.89 23.48 -12.39
C SER A 231 -7.74 22.85 -13.79
N ASP A 232 -8.86 22.75 -14.50
CA ASP A 232 -8.89 22.36 -15.92
C ASP A 232 -7.92 23.16 -16.80
N GLU A 233 -7.76 24.45 -16.52
CA GLU A 233 -6.85 25.31 -17.29
C GLU A 233 -5.39 24.90 -17.05
N GLN A 234 -4.99 24.67 -15.79
CA GLN A 234 -3.65 24.19 -15.46
C GLN A 234 -3.38 22.81 -16.06
N ARG A 235 -4.36 21.90 -16.07
CA ARG A 235 -4.24 20.60 -16.75
C ARG A 235 -4.00 20.77 -18.25
N ARG A 236 -4.81 21.61 -18.90
CA ARG A 236 -4.71 21.90 -20.34
C ARG A 236 -3.35 22.51 -20.69
N GLU A 237 -2.87 23.44 -19.88
CA GLU A 237 -1.56 24.07 -20.06
C GLU A 237 -0.42 23.06 -19.87
N ALA A 238 -0.50 22.21 -18.83
CA ALA A 238 0.46 21.14 -18.60
C ALA A 238 0.51 20.15 -19.78
N MET A 239 -0.66 19.74 -20.28
CA MET A 239 -0.79 18.86 -21.44
C MET A 239 -0.17 19.48 -22.68
N LYS A 240 -0.51 20.75 -22.98
CA LYS A 240 0.08 21.49 -24.10
C LYS A 240 1.60 21.57 -23.98
N SER A 241 2.12 21.91 -22.80
CA SER A 241 3.56 21.97 -22.53
C SER A 241 4.24 20.61 -22.72
N ALA A 242 3.62 19.52 -22.27
CA ALA A 242 4.12 18.17 -22.45
C ALA A 242 4.17 17.77 -23.93
N ILE A 243 3.12 18.08 -24.72
CA ILE A 243 3.08 17.84 -26.16
C ILE A 243 4.18 18.63 -26.89
N GLU A 244 4.33 19.91 -26.57
CA GLU A 244 5.37 20.76 -27.17
C GLU A 244 6.78 20.23 -26.88
N LYS A 245 7.04 19.79 -25.64
CA LYS A 245 8.30 19.15 -25.26
C LYS A 245 8.53 17.83 -26.00
N ALA A 246 7.49 17.00 -26.14
CA ALA A 246 7.57 15.75 -26.89
C ALA A 246 7.92 16.03 -28.36
N LYS A 247 7.28 17.04 -28.98
CA LYS A 247 7.58 17.47 -30.35
C LYS A 247 9.01 17.98 -30.51
N LYS A 248 9.49 18.81 -29.59
CA LYS A 248 10.89 19.28 -29.60
C LYS A 248 11.88 18.12 -29.49
N SER A 249 11.60 17.16 -28.60
CA SER A 249 12.43 15.95 -28.48
C SER A 249 12.42 15.11 -29.76
N ALA A 250 11.26 14.95 -30.42
CA ALA A 250 11.18 14.24 -31.69
C ALA A 250 11.97 14.93 -32.80
N ALA A 251 11.91 16.27 -32.86
CA ALA A 251 12.64 17.06 -33.85
C ALA A 251 14.16 16.91 -33.69
N LEU A 252 14.66 16.94 -32.45
CA LEU A 252 16.09 16.69 -32.16
C LEU A 252 16.52 15.28 -32.59
N SER A 253 15.68 14.27 -32.33
CA SER A 253 15.96 12.89 -32.78
C SER A 253 15.96 12.77 -34.31
N ALA A 254 15.05 13.46 -34.99
CA ALA A 254 14.99 13.46 -36.45
C ALA A 254 16.24 14.12 -37.07
N GLU A 255 16.63 15.28 -36.54
CA GLU A 255 17.84 16.01 -36.95
C GLU A 255 19.11 15.16 -36.74
N ALA A 256 19.24 14.49 -35.59
CA ALA A 256 20.36 13.60 -35.31
C ALA A 256 20.45 12.39 -36.25
N LEU A 257 19.33 12.00 -36.88
CA LEU A 257 19.24 10.90 -37.83
C LEU A 257 19.30 11.39 -39.30
N ASP A 258 19.43 12.70 -39.54
CA ASP A 258 19.37 13.31 -40.88
C ASP A 258 18.08 12.95 -41.65
N VAL A 259 16.96 12.84 -40.93
CA VAL A 259 15.62 12.59 -41.48
C VAL A 259 14.68 13.74 -41.16
N LYS A 260 13.68 13.97 -42.01
CA LYS A 260 12.67 15.00 -41.75
C LYS A 260 11.60 14.43 -40.80
N LEU A 261 11.25 15.21 -39.77
CA LEU A 261 10.18 14.84 -38.84
C LEU A 261 8.82 14.91 -39.56
N GLY A 262 8.15 13.77 -39.68
CA GLY A 262 6.84 13.63 -40.31
C GLY A 262 5.66 13.97 -39.40
N LYS A 263 4.47 13.49 -39.78
CA LYS A 263 3.22 13.75 -39.05
C LYS A 263 3.16 12.95 -37.75
N LEU A 264 2.43 13.46 -36.76
CA LEU A 264 2.10 12.72 -35.54
C LEU A 264 1.20 11.53 -35.89
N LYS A 265 1.62 10.32 -35.54
CA LYS A 265 0.86 9.06 -35.71
C LYS A 265 0.02 8.75 -34.49
N THR A 266 0.65 8.74 -33.32
CA THR A 266 0.01 8.31 -32.07
C THR A 266 0.43 9.18 -30.89
N LEU A 267 -0.50 9.38 -29.96
CA LEU A 267 -0.30 10.15 -28.74
C LEU A 267 -0.90 9.38 -27.57
N TRP A 268 -0.09 9.11 -26.54
CA TRP A 268 -0.53 8.52 -25.28
C TRP A 268 -0.22 9.47 -24.13
N PRO A 269 -1.21 10.21 -23.63
CA PRO A 269 -1.06 10.98 -22.41
C PRO A 269 -1.10 10.06 -21.18
N THR A 270 -0.34 10.41 -20.16
CA THR A 270 -0.38 9.81 -18.83
C THR A 270 -0.34 10.95 -17.82
N GLU A 271 -1.38 11.06 -17.02
CA GLU A 271 -1.50 12.06 -15.96
C GLU A 271 -1.22 11.40 -14.61
N ASN A 272 -0.31 12.00 -13.84
CA ASN A 272 0.02 11.55 -12.50
C ASN A 272 -0.13 12.74 -11.53
N GLY A 273 -1.15 12.70 -10.67
CA GLY A 273 -1.21 13.54 -9.48
C GLY A 273 -0.36 12.88 -8.39
N SER A 274 0.96 13.09 -8.38
CA SER A 274 1.82 12.34 -7.48
C SER A 274 1.60 12.75 -6.02
N SER A 275 1.49 11.73 -5.16
CA SER A 275 2.14 11.72 -3.84
C SER A 275 3.53 11.10 -4.03
N SER A 276 4.53 11.94 -4.25
CA SER A 276 5.89 11.48 -4.53
C SER A 276 6.50 10.78 -3.30
N GLY A 277 6.88 9.50 -3.41
CA GLY A 277 7.95 8.95 -2.56
C GLY A 277 7.93 7.47 -2.18
N ALA A 278 6.82 6.74 -2.29
CA ALA A 278 6.82 5.30 -2.06
C ALA A 278 6.59 4.57 -3.38
N SER A 279 7.25 3.43 -3.56
CA SER A 279 7.03 2.46 -4.64
C SER A 279 5.59 1.94 -4.60
N SER A 280 4.62 2.78 -5.00
CA SER A 280 3.19 2.64 -4.75
C SER A 280 2.47 1.77 -5.78
N TYR A 281 3.19 0.92 -6.51
CA TYR A 281 2.52 -0.14 -7.28
C TYR A 281 1.70 -1.05 -6.36
N SER A 282 2.09 -1.19 -5.07
CA SER A 282 1.30 -1.94 -4.08
C SER A 282 0.17 -1.11 -3.43
N ALA A 283 0.38 0.19 -3.18
CA ALA A 283 -0.64 1.02 -2.52
C ALA A 283 -1.79 1.40 -3.47
N TYR A 284 -1.50 1.58 -4.77
CA TYR A 284 -2.52 1.87 -5.77
C TYR A 284 -3.36 0.63 -6.10
N MET A 285 -2.76 -0.57 -6.22
CA MET A 285 -3.53 -1.81 -6.35
C MET A 285 -4.36 -2.14 -5.09
N ALA A 286 -3.86 -1.84 -3.89
CA ALA A 286 -4.62 -2.07 -2.65
C ALA A 286 -5.71 -1.01 -2.40
N SER A 287 -5.53 0.25 -2.83
CA SER A 287 -6.56 1.28 -2.69
C SER A 287 -7.59 1.23 -3.82
N GLU A 288 -7.21 0.92 -5.06
CA GLU A 288 -8.19 0.93 -6.16
C GLU A 288 -9.07 -0.34 -6.13
N MET A 289 -8.54 -1.49 -5.70
CA MET A 289 -9.30 -2.74 -5.58
C MET A 289 -10.33 -2.75 -4.44
N TYR A 290 -10.27 -1.79 -3.50
CA TYR A 290 -11.22 -1.65 -2.39
C TYR A 290 -12.15 -0.43 -2.50
N TRP A 291 -11.98 0.41 -3.53
CA TRP A 291 -12.83 1.58 -3.76
C TRP A 291 -13.70 1.47 -5.02
N SER A 292 -13.62 0.36 -5.77
CA SER A 292 -14.35 0.15 -7.02
C SER A 292 -15.66 -0.66 -6.92
N ASP A 293 -16.15 -0.96 -5.71
CA ASP A 293 -17.35 -1.80 -5.53
C ASP A 293 -18.62 -0.92 -5.39
N ASP A 294 -19.26 -0.69 -6.53
CA ASP A 294 -20.69 -0.44 -6.76
C ASP A 294 -21.35 0.85 -6.23
N GLY A 295 -20.59 1.82 -5.73
CA GLY A 295 -21.11 3.18 -5.54
C GLY A 295 -21.07 3.95 -6.86
N GLU A 296 -22.23 4.30 -7.42
CA GLU A 296 -22.38 5.39 -8.40
C GLU A 296 -21.92 6.70 -7.73
N ASP A 297 -20.61 6.89 -7.58
CA ASP A 297 -20.02 8.16 -7.18
C ASP A 297 -20.07 9.06 -8.43
N ASP A 298 -21.18 9.79 -8.53
CA ASP A 298 -21.34 10.96 -9.38
C ASP A 298 -20.50 12.15 -8.88
N GLY A 299 -19.74 11.96 -7.80
CA GLY A 299 -18.66 12.83 -7.39
C GLY A 299 -17.74 13.09 -8.57
N GLU A 300 -17.76 14.34 -9.03
CA GLU A 300 -16.77 14.90 -9.94
C GLU A 300 -15.42 14.26 -9.61
N ALA A 301 -14.90 13.42 -10.52
CA ALA A 301 -13.61 12.75 -10.39
C ALA A 301 -12.50 13.81 -10.41
N GLY A 302 -12.42 14.57 -9.32
CA GLY A 302 -11.58 15.74 -9.14
C GLY A 302 -10.22 15.29 -8.64
N GLU A 303 -9.14 15.57 -9.37
CA GLU A 303 -8.47 16.89 -9.29
C GLU A 303 -7.68 17.13 -8.02
N ASP A 304 -7.74 16.22 -7.05
CA ASP A 304 -6.91 16.29 -5.87
C ASP A 304 -5.50 15.73 -6.16
N VAL A 305 -4.51 16.61 -6.11
CA VAL A 305 -3.11 16.23 -5.97
C VAL A 305 -2.80 16.12 -4.49
N THR A 306 -2.17 15.03 -4.05
CA THR A 306 -1.87 14.82 -2.63
C THR A 306 -0.39 14.57 -2.40
N ALA A 307 0.17 15.04 -1.29
CA ALA A 307 1.57 14.77 -0.94
C ALA A 307 1.82 14.80 0.57
N ASN A 308 2.85 14.11 1.05
CA ASN A 308 3.26 14.14 2.46
C ASN A 308 3.94 15.46 2.87
N ALA A 309 4.39 16.25 1.89
CA ALA A 309 5.07 17.53 2.09
C ALA A 309 4.60 18.54 1.05
N ILE A 310 4.62 19.82 1.41
CA ILE A 310 4.12 20.93 0.58
C ILE A 310 4.85 20.99 -0.76
N ASP A 311 6.19 20.91 -0.75
CA ASP A 311 7.01 20.95 -1.98
C ASP A 311 6.79 19.75 -2.93
N GLY A 312 6.15 18.69 -2.41
CA GLY A 312 5.78 17.48 -3.13
C GLY A 312 4.43 17.58 -3.86
N LEU A 313 3.63 18.64 -3.65
CA LEU A 313 2.38 18.85 -4.35
C LEU A 313 2.63 19.26 -5.81
N ARG A 314 2.72 18.25 -6.67
CA ARG A 314 3.02 18.43 -8.08
C ARG A 314 2.09 17.58 -8.93
N PHE A 315 1.48 18.22 -9.92
CA PHE A 315 0.79 17.54 -11.00
C PHE A 315 1.75 17.32 -12.16
N GLN A 316 1.89 16.08 -12.61
CA GLN A 316 2.78 15.74 -13.72
C GLN A 316 1.97 15.16 -14.88
N VAL A 317 2.17 15.73 -16.07
CA VAL A 317 1.68 15.16 -17.32
C VAL A 317 2.88 14.64 -18.11
N SER A 318 2.85 13.37 -18.47
CA SER A 318 3.78 12.79 -19.43
C SER A 318 3.03 12.44 -20.72
N VAL A 319 3.63 12.75 -21.85
CA VAL A 319 3.09 12.45 -23.17
C VAL A 319 4.11 11.62 -23.92
N PHE A 320 3.68 10.47 -24.43
CA PHE A 320 4.41 9.68 -25.41
C PHE A 320 3.82 9.95 -26.79
N ALA A 321 4.67 10.32 -27.74
CA ALA A 321 4.28 10.65 -29.08
C ALA A 321 5.10 9.85 -30.10
N VAL A 322 4.47 9.37 -31.16
CA VAL A 322 5.13 8.71 -32.29
C VAL A 322 4.92 9.55 -33.53
N TYR A 323 6.00 9.88 -34.22
CA TYR A 323 5.98 10.64 -35.46
C TYR A 323 6.45 9.78 -36.63
N ASP A 324 5.90 10.01 -37.80
CA ASP A 324 6.40 9.46 -39.05
C ASP A 324 7.78 10.01 -39.44
N PHE A 325 8.44 9.31 -40.36
CA PHE A 325 9.55 9.86 -41.14
C PHE A 325 8.97 10.50 -42.41
N GLU A 326 9.55 11.63 -42.83
CA GLU A 326 9.29 12.24 -44.15
C GLU A 326 10.55 12.19 -45.01
#